data_AF-A0A9N7Y7G9-F1
#
_entry.id   AF-A0A9N7Y7G9-F1
#
_cell.length_a   1.000
_cell.length_b   1.000
_cell.length_c   1.000
_cell.angle_alpha   90.00
_cell.angle_beta   90.00
_cell.angle_gamma   90.00
#
_symmetry.space_group_name_H-M   'P 1'
#
loop_
_entity.id
_entity.type
_entity.pdbx_description
1 polymer ?
#
loop_
_entity_poly.entity_id
_entity_poly.type
_entity_poly.pdbx_seq_one_letter_code
_entity_poly.pdbx_strand_id
1 'polypeptide(L)'
;MSMTEADLYTLYKGVYLPSGLCPPQSLQYYEDFTFRPDDIVIVTYPKSGTTWSQEIVPLIMSGGDPASVESLHNWDRVPWLEMHRSRDLNLEKRPSPRMFATHFHYNMMPPGFFEVKPKVIYVMRNPKDVFTSFLHYSEVASFLVTQAHRESSSTSSLMEKFVMVHGLII
;
A
#
# COMPACT_ATOMS: atom_id res chain seq x y z
N MET A 1 10.90 16.43 -21.76
CA MET A 1 11.84 16.39 -20.61
C MET A 1 11.86 14.96 -20.10
N SER A 2 13.02 14.33 -20.00
CA SER A 2 13.15 12.99 -19.42
C SER A 2 12.94 13.06 -17.91
N MET A 3 12.03 12.26 -17.36
CA MET A 3 11.88 12.11 -15.90
C MET A 3 13.17 11.55 -15.31
N THR A 4 13.62 12.14 -14.21
CA THR A 4 14.78 11.67 -13.44
C THR A 4 14.32 10.66 -12.37
N GLU A 5 15.23 9.85 -11.83
CA GLU A 5 14.92 8.89 -10.75
C GLU A 5 14.37 9.59 -9.49
N ALA A 6 14.76 10.85 -9.25
CA ALA A 6 14.23 11.68 -8.17
C ALA A 6 12.76 12.10 -8.40
N ASP A 7 12.31 12.19 -9.65
CA ASP A 7 10.93 12.55 -9.99
C ASP A 7 9.96 11.36 -9.81
N LEU A 8 10.48 10.15 -9.67
CA LEU A 8 9.68 8.92 -9.51
C LEU A 8 9.30 8.66 -8.06
N TYR A 9 9.96 9.30 -7.09
CA TYR A 9 9.70 9.10 -5.67
C TYR A 9 9.45 10.40 -4.92
N THR A 10 8.47 10.37 -4.02
CA THR A 10 8.16 11.46 -3.10
C THR A 10 8.53 11.04 -1.69
N LEU A 11 9.29 11.88 -0.99
CA LEU A 11 9.61 11.66 0.42
C LEU A 11 8.43 12.09 1.28
N TYR A 12 7.89 11.16 2.07
CA TYR A 12 6.77 11.41 2.98
C TYR A 12 7.04 10.73 4.34
N LYS A 13 7.00 11.52 5.42
CA LYS A 13 7.30 11.07 6.80
C LYS A 13 8.58 10.20 6.91
N GLY A 14 9.61 10.51 6.10
CA GLY A 14 10.89 9.80 6.10
C GLY A 14 10.97 8.54 5.22
N VAL A 15 9.92 8.24 4.44
CA VAL A 15 9.86 7.08 3.52
C VAL A 15 9.69 7.55 2.07
N TYR A 16 10.38 6.90 1.12
CA TYR A 16 10.21 7.19 -0.31
C TYR A 16 9.04 6.41 -0.89
N LEU A 17 8.06 7.11 -1.45
CA LEU A 17 6.86 6.53 -2.06
C LEU A 17 6.84 6.75 -3.57
N PRO A 18 6.33 5.82 -4.39
CA PRO A 18 6.20 6.04 -5.83
C PRO A 18 5.26 7.22 -6.13
N SER A 19 5.78 8.29 -6.72
CA SER A 19 5.04 9.55 -6.94
C SER A 19 3.81 9.38 -7.83
N GLY A 20 3.88 8.44 -8.80
CA GLY A 20 2.74 8.13 -9.67
C GLY A 20 1.57 7.46 -8.94
N LEU A 21 1.84 6.72 -7.85
CA LEU A 21 0.80 6.07 -7.06
C LEU A 21 0.34 6.96 -5.90
N CYS A 22 1.27 7.68 -5.27
CA CYS A 22 1.04 8.51 -4.09
C CYS A 22 1.36 9.99 -4.36
N PRO A 23 0.63 10.66 -5.28
CA PRO A 23 0.84 12.08 -5.52
C PRO A 23 0.46 12.92 -4.27
N PRO A 24 0.94 14.17 -4.13
CA PRO A 24 0.70 14.99 -2.93
C PRO A 24 -0.77 15.08 -2.51
N GLN A 25 -1.69 15.10 -3.47
CA GLN A 25 -3.13 15.16 -3.20
C GLN A 25 -3.70 13.86 -2.61
N SER A 26 -3.12 12.69 -2.88
CA SER A 26 -3.55 11.44 -2.23
C SER A 26 -3.01 11.35 -0.81
N LEU A 27 -1.80 11.87 -0.56
CA LEU A 27 -1.23 11.98 0.78
C LEU A 27 -2.02 12.97 1.63
N GLN A 28 -2.48 14.08 1.06
CA GLN A 28 -3.41 14.99 1.74
C GLN A 28 -4.73 14.30 2.08
N TYR A 29 -5.32 13.59 1.11
CA TYR A 29 -6.53 12.78 1.35
C TYR A 29 -6.34 11.75 2.47
N TYR A 30 -5.16 11.13 2.56
CA TYR A 30 -4.81 10.20 3.62
C TYR A 30 -4.77 10.87 5.01
N GLU A 31 -4.17 12.05 5.12
CA GLU A 31 -4.08 12.79 6.40
C GLU A 31 -5.45 13.28 6.89
N ASP A 32 -6.29 13.71 5.94
CA ASP A 32 -7.64 14.26 6.23
C ASP A 32 -8.71 13.16 6.35
N PHE A 33 -8.35 11.89 6.13
CA PHE A 33 -9.32 10.80 6.04
C PHE A 33 -10.12 10.63 7.35
N THR A 34 -11.45 10.70 7.25
CA THR A 34 -12.32 10.51 8.42
C THR A 34 -12.56 9.02 8.68
N PHE A 35 -11.93 8.47 9.73
CA PHE A 35 -12.13 7.09 10.17
C PHE A 35 -13.49 6.87 10.84
N ARG A 36 -14.00 5.63 10.75
CA ARG A 36 -15.22 5.16 11.42
C ARG A 36 -14.91 3.98 12.34
N PRO A 37 -15.66 3.78 13.45
CA PRO A 37 -15.43 2.69 14.38
C PRO A 37 -15.53 1.28 13.77
N ASP A 38 -16.27 1.16 12.66
CA ASP A 38 -16.49 -0.10 11.95
C ASP A 38 -15.63 -0.28 10.70
N ASP A 39 -14.67 0.62 10.45
CA ASP A 39 -13.67 0.43 9.41
C ASP A 39 -12.79 -0.79 9.70
N ILE A 40 -12.37 -1.44 8.62
CA ILE A 40 -11.44 -2.58 8.65
C ILE A 40 -10.19 -2.18 7.85
N VAL A 41 -9.08 -2.05 8.56
CA VAL A 41 -7.78 -1.63 8.02
C VAL A 41 -6.85 -2.82 7.90
N ILE A 42 -6.49 -3.19 6.68
CA ILE A 42 -5.49 -4.22 6.41
C ILE A 42 -4.11 -3.55 6.32
N VAL A 43 -3.26 -3.82 7.30
CA VAL A 43 -1.91 -3.25 7.37
C VAL A 43 -0.91 -4.33 7.01
N THR A 44 -0.09 -4.08 6.00
CA THR A 44 0.93 -5.04 5.54
C THR A 44 2.20 -4.34 5.16
N TYR A 45 3.35 -4.97 5.38
CA TYR A 45 4.54 -4.57 4.62
C TYR A 45 4.40 -5.06 3.17
N PRO A 46 4.82 -4.30 2.14
CA PRO A 46 4.72 -4.73 0.75
C PRO A 46 5.25 -6.14 0.52
N LYS A 47 4.55 -6.92 -0.30
CA LYS A 47 4.86 -8.35 -0.58
C LYS A 47 4.62 -9.33 0.57
N SER A 48 4.00 -8.88 1.67
CA SER A 48 3.63 -9.74 2.81
C SER A 48 2.25 -10.42 2.71
N GLY A 49 1.58 -10.33 1.55
CA GLY A 49 0.29 -11.01 1.32
C GLY A 49 -0.93 -10.09 1.23
N THR A 50 -0.75 -8.80 0.95
CA THR A 50 -1.85 -7.81 0.83
C THR A 50 -2.95 -8.27 -0.12
N THR A 51 -2.59 -8.75 -1.32
CA THR A 51 -3.56 -9.26 -2.30
C THR A 51 -4.40 -10.39 -1.73
N TRP A 52 -3.79 -11.32 -1.00
CA TRP A 52 -4.52 -12.43 -0.40
C TRP A 52 -5.51 -11.94 0.66
N SER A 53 -5.10 -10.98 1.50
CA SER A 53 -5.99 -10.36 2.49
C SER A 53 -7.12 -9.55 1.84
N GLN A 54 -6.86 -8.87 0.72
CA GLN A 54 -7.88 -8.13 -0.05
C GLN A 54 -8.93 -9.07 -0.66
N GLU A 55 -8.65 -10.37 -0.83
CA GLU A 55 -9.62 -11.39 -1.23
C GLU A 55 -10.33 -12.02 -0.03
N ILE A 56 -9.58 -12.41 1.02
CA ILE A 56 -10.14 -13.13 2.17
C ILE A 56 -11.12 -12.26 2.97
N VAL A 57 -10.76 -11.01 3.27
CA VAL A 57 -11.55 -10.19 4.19
C VAL A 57 -12.96 -9.89 3.64
N PRO A 58 -13.13 -9.51 2.35
CA PRO A 58 -14.47 -9.35 1.77
C PRO A 58 -15.30 -10.64 1.74
N LEU A 59 -14.67 -11.80 1.51
CA LEU A 59 -15.35 -13.10 1.59
C LEU A 59 -15.87 -13.37 3.02
N ILE A 60 -15.07 -13.09 4.05
CA ILE A 60 -15.51 -13.23 5.44
C ILE A 60 -16.70 -12.30 5.72
N MET A 61 -16.62 -11.04 5.30
CA MET A 61 -17.66 -10.03 5.55
C MET A 61 -18.98 -10.31 4.82
N SER A 62 -18.92 -11.03 3.70
CA SER A 62 -20.10 -11.42 2.91
C SER A 62 -20.64 -12.81 3.25
N GLY A 63 -20.08 -13.50 4.26
CA GLY A 63 -20.48 -14.87 4.58
C GLY A 63 -20.06 -15.90 3.53
N GLY A 64 -19.03 -15.60 2.75
CA GLY A 64 -18.47 -16.48 1.72
C GLY A 64 -19.06 -16.30 0.33
N ASP A 65 -19.83 -15.23 0.08
CA ASP A 65 -20.40 -14.94 -1.24
C ASP A 65 -19.30 -14.54 -2.25
N PRO A 66 -19.05 -15.33 -3.31
CA PRO A 66 -18.03 -15.03 -4.32
C PRO A 66 -18.28 -13.70 -5.06
N ALA A 67 -19.54 -13.25 -5.15
CA ALA A 67 -19.85 -11.97 -5.79
C ALA A 67 -19.15 -10.78 -5.09
N SER A 68 -18.82 -10.93 -3.81
CA SER A 68 -18.06 -9.93 -3.05
C SER A 68 -16.66 -9.72 -3.62
N VAL A 69 -16.06 -10.71 -4.29
CA VAL A 69 -14.70 -10.63 -4.83
C VAL A 69 -14.61 -10.66 -6.36
N GLU A 70 -15.66 -11.12 -7.04
CA GLU A 70 -15.67 -11.21 -8.51
C GLU A 70 -16.20 -9.94 -9.20
N SER A 71 -16.93 -9.09 -8.46
CA SER A 71 -17.60 -7.90 -9.01
C SER A 71 -16.66 -6.73 -9.34
N LEU A 72 -15.57 -6.60 -8.58
CA LEU A 72 -14.62 -5.50 -8.70
C LEU A 72 -13.19 -6.02 -8.57
N HIS A 73 -12.26 -5.36 -9.24
CA HIS A 73 -10.84 -5.57 -9.02
C HIS A 73 -10.49 -5.35 -7.54
N ASN A 74 -9.55 -6.13 -7.02
CA ASN A 74 -9.16 -6.10 -5.60
C ASN A 74 -8.77 -4.69 -5.12
N TRP A 75 -8.04 -3.92 -5.94
CA TRP A 75 -7.63 -2.55 -5.65
C TRP A 75 -8.76 -1.52 -5.74
N ASP A 76 -9.90 -1.86 -6.33
CA ASP A 76 -11.11 -1.05 -6.24
C ASP A 76 -11.92 -1.43 -5.01
N ARG A 77 -12.01 -2.72 -4.73
CA ARG A 77 -12.76 -3.24 -3.59
C ARG A 77 -12.14 -2.84 -2.24
N VAL A 78 -10.83 -3.03 -2.10
CA VAL A 78 -10.05 -2.75 -0.89
C VAL A 78 -8.80 -1.94 -1.27
N PRO A 79 -8.95 -0.65 -1.62
CA PRO A 79 -7.84 0.16 -2.10
C PRO A 79 -6.83 0.47 -0.98
N TRP A 80 -5.62 0.87 -1.38
CA TRP A 80 -4.63 1.44 -0.46
C TRP A 80 -4.97 2.89 -0.14
N LEU A 81 -5.11 3.22 1.14
CA LEU A 81 -5.58 4.54 1.57
C LEU A 81 -4.66 5.68 1.10
N GLU A 82 -3.35 5.44 1.13
CA GLU A 82 -2.31 6.40 0.73
C GLU A 82 -2.22 6.67 -0.78
N MET A 83 -2.81 5.80 -1.61
CA MET A 83 -2.72 5.89 -3.07
C MET A 83 -3.86 6.71 -3.68
N HIS A 84 -3.62 7.31 -4.85
CA HIS A 84 -4.60 8.11 -5.59
C HIS A 84 -5.96 7.41 -5.78
N ARG A 85 -5.95 6.08 -5.96
CA ARG A 85 -7.15 5.26 -6.16
C ARG A 85 -8.19 5.46 -5.05
N SER A 86 -7.77 5.58 -3.78
CA SER A 86 -8.71 5.77 -2.65
C SER A 86 -9.45 7.10 -2.71
N ARG A 87 -8.74 8.16 -3.13
CA ARG A 87 -9.31 9.48 -3.36
C ARG A 87 -10.25 9.45 -4.58
N ASP A 88 -9.82 8.84 -5.67
CA ASP A 88 -10.58 8.80 -6.92
C ASP A 88 -11.90 8.02 -6.78
N LEU A 89 -11.89 6.95 -5.97
CA LEU A 89 -13.08 6.18 -5.60
C LEU A 89 -13.94 6.85 -4.53
N ASN A 90 -13.47 7.95 -3.94
CA ASN A 90 -14.09 8.67 -2.84
C ASN A 90 -14.54 7.71 -1.71
N LEU A 91 -13.56 7.11 -1.04
CA LEU A 91 -13.77 6.12 0.01
C LEU A 91 -14.69 6.60 1.15
N GLU A 92 -14.73 7.90 1.41
CA GLU A 92 -15.63 8.49 2.40
C GLU A 92 -17.11 8.32 2.06
N LYS A 93 -17.47 8.26 0.77
CA LYS A 93 -18.85 8.03 0.34
C LYS A 93 -19.29 6.57 0.39
N ARG A 94 -18.38 5.63 0.67
CA ARG A 94 -18.74 4.21 0.74
C ARG A 94 -19.63 3.91 1.95
N PRO A 95 -20.59 2.98 1.79
CA PRO A 95 -21.33 2.46 2.92
C PRO A 95 -20.38 1.77 3.90
N SER A 96 -20.74 1.85 5.17
CA SER A 96 -20.09 1.14 6.26
C SER A 96 -20.53 -0.33 6.29
N PRO A 97 -19.67 -1.31 6.65
CA PRO A 97 -18.26 -1.13 7.02
C PRO A 97 -17.35 -0.92 5.80
N ARG A 98 -16.36 -0.02 5.91
CA ARG A 98 -15.39 0.21 4.83
C ARG A 98 -14.15 -0.65 5.04
N MET A 99 -13.66 -1.22 3.95
CA MET A 99 -12.44 -2.03 3.91
C MET A 99 -11.39 -1.32 3.06
N PHE A 100 -10.19 -1.17 3.60
CA PHE A 100 -9.05 -0.61 2.88
C PHE A 100 -7.74 -1.16 3.42
N ALA A 101 -6.69 -1.05 2.62
CA ALA A 101 -5.35 -1.47 2.98
C ALA A 101 -4.44 -0.25 3.20
N THR A 102 -3.32 -0.46 3.88
CA THR A 102 -2.22 0.49 3.90
C THR A 102 -0.89 -0.22 4.10
N HIS A 103 0.16 0.35 3.53
CA HIS A 103 1.55 0.00 3.82
C HIS A 103 2.20 0.89 4.87
N PHE A 104 1.50 1.92 5.35
CA PHE A 104 2.04 2.85 6.32
C PHE A 104 2.19 2.21 7.70
N HIS A 105 3.29 2.57 8.36
CA HIS A 105 3.61 2.09 9.69
C HIS A 105 2.79 2.83 10.75
N TYR A 106 2.78 2.30 11.97
CA TYR A 106 2.08 2.92 13.11
C TYR A 106 2.36 4.42 13.24
N ASN A 107 3.63 4.85 13.13
CA ASN A 107 4.02 6.25 13.26
C ASN A 107 3.60 7.15 12.08
N MET A 108 3.08 6.56 11.00
CA MET A 108 2.61 7.27 9.82
C MET A 108 1.08 7.39 9.78
N MET A 109 0.37 6.75 10.72
CA MET A 109 -1.09 6.86 10.83
C MET A 109 -1.51 8.29 11.21
N PRO A 110 -2.62 8.81 10.64
CA PRO A 110 -3.10 10.14 10.97
C PRO A 110 -3.73 10.18 12.36
N PRO A 111 -3.83 11.35 13.01
CA PRO A 111 -4.38 11.48 14.37
C PRO A 111 -5.76 10.82 14.54
N GLY A 112 -6.66 10.97 13.56
CA GLY A 112 -8.01 10.41 13.61
C GLY A 112 -8.06 8.88 13.73
N PHE A 113 -7.03 8.18 13.26
CA PHE A 113 -6.91 6.74 13.46
C PHE A 113 -6.78 6.37 14.95
N PHE A 114 -6.00 7.13 15.72
CA PHE A 114 -5.76 6.87 17.14
C PHE A 114 -6.94 7.26 18.04
N GLU A 115 -7.76 8.21 17.58
CA GLU A 115 -8.99 8.62 18.24
C GLU A 115 -10.09 7.56 18.06
N VAL A 116 -10.33 7.14 16.82
CA VAL A 116 -11.43 6.23 16.46
C VAL A 116 -11.12 4.77 16.77
N LYS A 117 -9.86 4.34 16.63
CA LYS A 117 -9.38 2.97 16.85
C LYS A 117 -10.19 1.92 16.05
N PRO A 118 -10.14 1.98 14.70
CA PRO A 118 -10.84 1.00 13.86
C PRO A 118 -10.25 -0.41 14.01
N LYS A 119 -10.89 -1.42 13.41
CA LYS A 119 -10.38 -2.79 13.42
C LYS A 119 -9.15 -2.89 12.51
N VAL A 120 -8.08 -3.50 13.02
CA VAL A 120 -6.81 -3.64 12.29
C VAL A 120 -6.47 -5.11 12.08
N ILE A 121 -6.16 -5.47 10.84
CA ILE A 121 -5.62 -6.79 10.46
C ILE A 121 -4.18 -6.56 9.98
N TYR A 122 -3.22 -6.88 10.84
CA TYR A 122 -1.80 -6.75 10.51
C TYR A 122 -1.25 -8.08 9.97
N VAL A 123 -0.67 -8.06 8.76
CA VAL A 123 -0.10 -9.28 8.12
C VAL A 123 1.41 -9.13 7.97
N MET A 124 2.11 -10.08 8.57
CA MET A 124 3.57 -10.21 8.51
C MET A 124 3.95 -11.44 7.70
N ARG A 125 5.10 -11.35 7.03
CA ARG A 125 5.74 -12.46 6.33
C ARG A 125 7.22 -12.47 6.66
N ASN A 126 7.84 -13.65 6.63
CA ASN A 126 9.28 -13.79 6.80
C ASN A 126 10.03 -12.82 5.87
N PRO A 127 10.91 -11.95 6.39
CA PRO A 127 11.56 -10.91 5.59
C PRO A 127 12.42 -11.47 4.45
N LYS A 128 12.94 -12.69 4.57
CA LYS A 128 13.69 -13.35 3.48
C LYS A 128 12.79 -13.66 2.27
N ASP A 129 11.55 -14.07 2.54
CA ASP A 129 10.58 -14.35 1.49
C ASP A 129 10.01 -13.06 0.89
N VAL A 130 9.82 -12.04 1.72
CA VAL A 130 9.42 -10.69 1.29
C VAL A 130 10.44 -10.12 0.32
N PHE A 131 11.72 -10.14 0.68
CA PHE A 131 12.81 -9.66 -0.17
C PHE A 131 12.86 -10.42 -1.51
N THR A 132 12.81 -11.75 -1.46
CA THR A 132 12.80 -12.58 -2.68
C THR A 132 11.60 -12.26 -3.57
N SER A 133 10.41 -12.09 -2.99
CA SER A 133 9.20 -11.71 -3.72
C SER A 133 9.28 -10.30 -4.31
N PHE A 134 9.92 -9.37 -3.61
CA PHE A 134 10.12 -8.00 -4.07
C PHE A 134 11.05 -7.93 -5.28
N LEU A 135 12.15 -8.69 -5.28
CA LEU A 135 13.09 -8.73 -6.42
C LEU A 135 12.36 -9.11 -7.71
N HIS A 136 11.69 -10.26 -7.72
CA HIS A 136 10.91 -10.71 -8.88
C HIS A 136 9.81 -9.70 -9.26
N TYR A 137 9.18 -9.06 -8.27
CA TYR A 137 8.15 -8.04 -8.55
C TYR A 137 8.73 -6.78 -9.20
N SER A 138 9.91 -6.34 -8.78
CA SER A 138 10.55 -5.12 -9.30
C SER A 138 10.95 -5.24 -10.77
N GLU A 139 11.17 -6.47 -11.26
CA GLU A 139 11.45 -6.76 -12.67
C GLU A 139 10.25 -6.54 -13.59
N VAL A 140 9.03 -6.69 -13.07
CA VAL A 140 7.77 -6.54 -13.82
C VAL A 140 7.03 -5.24 -13.51
N ALA A 141 7.25 -4.63 -12.35
CA ALA A 141 6.55 -3.42 -11.93
C ALA A 141 7.09 -2.18 -12.64
N SER A 142 6.37 -1.69 -13.65
CA SER A 142 6.77 -0.55 -14.50
C SER A 142 6.85 0.80 -13.77
N PHE A 143 6.26 0.91 -12.57
CA PHE A 143 6.28 2.12 -11.75
C PHE A 143 7.44 2.15 -10.75
N LEU A 144 8.16 1.03 -10.59
CA LEU A 144 9.42 0.98 -9.88
C LEU A 144 10.55 1.18 -10.89
N VAL A 145 11.67 1.74 -10.46
CA VAL A 145 12.87 1.84 -11.31
C VAL A 145 13.41 0.42 -11.54
N THR A 146 13.01 -0.19 -12.65
CA THR A 146 13.48 -1.52 -13.06
C THR A 146 14.87 -1.43 -13.72
N GLN A 147 15.67 -2.49 -13.58
CA GLN A 147 17.04 -2.60 -14.13
C GLN A 147 17.16 -2.45 -15.65
N ALA A 148 16.06 -2.41 -16.40
CA ALA A 148 16.07 -2.19 -17.86
C ALA A 148 16.68 -0.85 -18.29
N HIS A 149 17.07 0.04 -17.35
CA HIS A 149 17.75 1.29 -17.65
C HIS A 149 19.22 1.37 -17.24
N ARG A 150 19.83 0.37 -16.57
CA ARG A 150 21.28 0.41 -16.28
C ARG A 150 21.93 -0.97 -16.23
N GLU A 151 22.97 -1.11 -17.03
CA GLU A 151 24.01 -2.13 -16.88
C GLU A 151 24.67 -2.01 -15.49
N SER A 152 24.79 -3.14 -14.81
CA SER A 152 25.53 -3.35 -13.55
C SER A 152 25.08 -2.50 -12.34
N SER A 153 24.35 -3.12 -11.42
CA SER A 153 24.43 -2.67 -10.02
C SER A 153 24.44 -3.85 -9.06
N SER A 154 25.44 -3.84 -8.19
CA SER A 154 25.69 -4.77 -7.08
C SER A 154 24.44 -5.04 -6.23
N THR A 155 24.37 -6.21 -5.60
CA THR A 155 23.31 -6.61 -4.64
C THR A 155 23.08 -5.58 -3.52
N SER A 156 24.08 -4.74 -3.21
CA SER A 156 23.99 -3.63 -2.28
C SER A 156 23.00 -2.53 -2.71
N SER A 157 22.88 -2.19 -4.00
CA SER A 157 21.95 -1.16 -4.48
C SER A 157 20.48 -1.60 -4.37
N LEU A 158 20.23 -2.91 -4.50
CA LEU A 158 18.89 -3.51 -4.37
C LEU A 158 18.43 -3.54 -2.93
N MET A 159 19.34 -3.82 -1.99
CA MET A 159 19.10 -3.71 -0.56
C MET A 159 18.78 -2.26 -0.17
N GLU A 160 19.55 -1.29 -0.66
CA GLU A 160 19.26 0.12 -0.44
C GLU A 160 17.90 0.53 -1.00
N LYS A 161 17.53 0.12 -2.21
CA LYS A 161 16.18 0.41 -2.78
C LYS A 161 15.05 -0.26 -2.01
N PHE A 162 15.24 -1.51 -1.58
CA PHE A 162 14.28 -2.24 -0.74
C PHE A 162 14.04 -1.52 0.60
N VAL A 163 15.13 -1.05 1.22
CA VAL A 163 15.12 -0.31 2.49
C VAL A 163 14.59 1.13 2.32
N MET A 164 14.97 1.82 1.25
CA MET A 164 14.62 3.24 1.01
C MET A 164 13.15 3.42 0.68
N VAL A 165 12.55 2.49 -0.08
CA VAL A 165 11.14 2.58 -0.49
C VAL A 165 10.19 2.16 0.63
N HIS A 166 10.67 1.46 1.66
CA HIS A 166 9.78 0.78 2.61
C HIS A 166 10.17 0.89 4.09
N GLY A 167 11.33 1.47 4.41
CA GLY A 167 11.87 1.52 5.76
C GLY A 167 12.32 0.13 6.26
N LEU A 168 13.45 0.08 6.98
CA LEU A 168 13.82 -1.09 7.77
C LEU A 168 12.89 -1.15 8.99
N ILE A 169 11.98 -2.12 9.04
CA ILE A 169 11.51 -2.67 10.30
C ILE A 169 12.27 -3.97 10.51
N ILE A 170 13.31 -3.89 11.34
CA ILE A 170 13.84 -5.02 12.12
C ILE A 170 13.49 -4.75 13.58
#